data_AF-A0AAJ6X018-F1
#
_entry.id   AF-A0AAJ6X018-F1
#
_cell.length_a   1.000
_cell.length_b   1.000
_cell.length_c   1.000
_cell.angle_alpha   90.00
_cell.angle_beta   90.00
_cell.angle_gamma   90.00
#
_symmetry.space_group_name_H-M   'P 1'
#
loop_
_entity.id
_entity.type
_entity.pdbx_description
1 polymer ?
#
loop_
_entity_poly.entity_id
_entity_poly.type
_entity_poly.pdbx_seq_one_letter_code
_entity_poly.pdbx_strand_id
1 'polypeptide(L)'
;MAGMKDAHIVEIPVDEEHQQKLICAINTISAIQNYPLAEISNCPGHLLLLKLWQREENLFGRRIALKESRMVSIKREIFHLCCFFLVIQWIFLTILFTSSVDSKEHTCKNWRIPSLVSVCTSLEFVSLVQVKICSYWKVSRQLQREKNNDRALAKCIQELRMKGASFDLSKEPMSGKRMKSSSVEIKWKPFTWCSQYLITICLVSLSCLVFPASKFILCGF
;
A
#
# COMPACT_ATOMS: atom_id res chain seq x y z
N MET A 1 3.90 10.16 -71.13
CA MET A 1 3.17 9.86 -69.88
C MET A 1 4.18 9.78 -68.74
N ALA A 2 3.96 10.20 -67.51
CA ALA A 2 3.11 11.23 -66.91
C ALA A 2 3.51 11.24 -65.42
N GLY A 3 3.59 12.43 -64.81
CA GLY A 3 3.22 12.66 -63.42
C GLY A 3 4.19 12.26 -62.32
N MET A 4 4.82 13.29 -61.73
CA MET A 4 5.18 13.36 -60.31
C MET A 4 4.00 12.92 -59.42
N LYS A 5 4.29 12.21 -58.32
CA LYS A 5 3.44 12.19 -57.12
C LYS A 5 4.30 12.29 -55.87
N ASP A 6 4.03 13.37 -55.14
CA ASP A 6 4.70 13.87 -53.96
C ASP A 6 4.61 12.91 -52.76
N ALA A 7 5.74 12.62 -52.14
CA ALA A 7 5.80 12.24 -50.74
C ALA A 7 6.08 13.51 -49.93
N HIS A 8 5.02 14.15 -49.45
CA HIS A 8 5.12 15.31 -48.56
C HIS A 8 5.59 14.84 -47.18
N ILE A 9 6.90 14.70 -47.01
CA ILE A 9 7.52 14.57 -45.68
C ILE A 9 7.35 15.92 -44.99
N VAL A 10 6.38 15.99 -44.07
CA VAL A 10 6.28 17.09 -43.11
C VAL A 10 7.44 16.91 -42.13
N GLU A 11 8.57 17.57 -42.40
CA GLU A 11 9.57 17.81 -41.37
C GLU A 11 8.93 18.76 -40.35
N ILE A 12 8.46 18.20 -39.24
CA ILE A 12 8.11 18.98 -38.06
C ILE A 12 9.43 19.59 -37.59
N PRO A 13 9.62 20.93 -37.62
CA PRO A 13 10.83 21.53 -37.07
C PRO A 13 10.85 21.19 -35.59
N VAL A 14 11.71 20.26 -35.21
CA VAL A 14 11.97 19.95 -33.81
C VAL A 14 12.67 21.18 -33.27
N ASP A 15 11.93 21.97 -32.48
CA ASP A 15 12.40 23.18 -31.81
C ASP A 15 13.84 22.98 -31.32
N GLU A 16 14.78 23.72 -31.91
CA GLU A 16 16.19 23.74 -31.50
C GLU A 16 16.30 24.06 -29.99
N GLU A 17 15.34 24.81 -29.44
CA GLU A 17 15.24 25.14 -28.03
C GLU A 17 14.95 23.92 -27.13
N HIS A 18 14.16 22.96 -27.61
CA HIS A 18 13.86 21.72 -26.87
C HIS A 18 15.03 20.74 -26.94
N GLN A 19 15.69 20.62 -28.09
CA GLN A 19 16.94 19.85 -28.18
C GLN A 19 18.03 20.48 -27.33
N GLN A 20 18.17 21.81 -27.32
CA GLN A 20 19.19 22.47 -26.52
C GLN A 20 18.90 22.41 -25.02
N LYS A 21 17.63 22.45 -24.59
CA LYS A 21 17.24 22.15 -23.19
C LYS A 21 17.49 20.69 -22.82
N LEU A 22 17.22 19.74 -23.73
CA LEU A 22 17.50 18.32 -23.51
C LEU A 22 19.01 18.06 -23.45
N ILE A 23 19.80 18.68 -24.33
CA ILE A 23 21.26 18.60 -24.36
C ILE A 23 21.86 19.29 -23.14
N CYS A 24 21.35 20.45 -22.70
CA CYS A 24 21.74 21.07 -21.44
C CYS A 24 21.35 20.21 -20.23
N ALA A 25 20.18 19.56 -20.23
CA ALA A 25 19.77 18.63 -19.19
C ALA A 25 20.67 17.37 -19.18
N ILE A 26 20.99 16.81 -20.34
CA ILE A 26 21.89 15.67 -20.49
C ILE A 26 23.33 16.06 -20.13
N ASN A 27 23.77 17.27 -20.49
CA ASN A 27 25.09 17.80 -20.15
C ASN A 27 25.20 18.20 -18.69
N THR A 28 24.11 18.64 -18.05
CA THR A 28 24.09 18.85 -16.60
C THR A 28 24.02 17.53 -15.87
N ILE A 29 23.24 16.54 -16.33
CA ILE A 29 23.25 15.17 -15.77
C ILE A 29 24.63 14.53 -15.95
N SER A 30 25.26 14.68 -17.12
CA SER A 30 26.59 14.14 -17.41
C SER A 30 27.70 14.94 -16.73
N ALA A 31 27.58 16.25 -16.55
CA ALA A 31 28.49 17.04 -15.72
C ALA A 31 28.30 16.76 -14.22
N ILE A 32 27.07 16.50 -13.75
CA ILE A 32 26.79 15.96 -12.41
C ILE A 32 27.32 14.52 -12.28
N GLN A 33 27.52 13.79 -13.38
CA GLN A 33 28.17 12.48 -13.39
C GLN A 33 29.71 12.58 -13.45
N ASN A 34 30.25 13.54 -14.21
CA ASN A 34 31.68 13.64 -14.49
C ASN A 34 32.44 14.55 -13.51
N TYR A 35 31.77 15.54 -12.90
CA TYR A 35 32.40 16.53 -12.02
C TYR A 35 32.55 16.11 -10.54
N PRO A 36 31.67 15.31 -9.91
CA PRO A 36 31.87 14.88 -8.52
C PRO A 36 32.68 13.57 -8.38
N LEU A 37 32.92 12.82 -9.46
CA LEU A 37 33.74 11.61 -9.45
C LEU A 37 35.24 11.89 -9.49
N ALA A 38 35.65 13.04 -10.04
CA ALA A 38 37.05 13.44 -10.13
C ALA A 38 37.64 13.85 -8.76
N GLU A 39 36.89 14.59 -7.94
CA GLU A 39 37.31 15.00 -6.58
C GLU A 39 37.29 13.81 -5.59
N ILE A 40 36.32 12.88 -5.73
CA ILE A 40 36.21 11.67 -4.90
C ILE A 40 37.33 10.64 -5.22
N SER A 41 38.00 10.77 -6.37
CA SER A 41 39.13 9.91 -6.76
C SER A 41 40.37 10.08 -5.87
N ASN A 42 40.50 11.21 -5.16
CA ASN A 42 41.62 11.47 -4.24
C ASN A 42 41.51 10.72 -2.90
N CYS A 43 40.38 10.07 -2.59
CA CYS A 43 40.18 9.30 -1.36
C CYS A 43 39.46 7.96 -1.64
N PRO A 44 40.20 6.86 -1.89
CA PRO A 44 39.62 5.56 -2.29
C PRO A 44 38.61 4.98 -1.28
N GLY A 45 38.72 5.34 0.00
CA GLY A 45 37.78 4.93 1.05
C GLY A 45 36.35 5.49 0.87
N HIS A 46 36.23 6.72 0.35
CA HIS A 46 34.94 7.38 0.17
C HIS A 46 34.17 6.83 -1.05
N LEU A 47 34.90 6.45 -2.10
CA LEU A 47 34.34 5.76 -3.26
C LEU A 47 33.84 4.35 -2.91
N LEU A 48 34.55 3.64 -2.02
CA LEU A 48 34.09 2.35 -1.48
C LEU A 48 32.82 2.51 -0.64
N LEU A 49 32.78 3.51 0.25
CA LEU A 49 31.59 3.80 1.07
C LEU A 49 30.36 4.10 0.20
N LEU A 50 30.54 4.93 -0.85
CA LEU A 50 29.47 5.27 -1.78
C LEU A 50 28.96 4.03 -2.53
N LYS A 51 29.84 3.13 -2.95
CA LYS A 51 29.44 1.84 -3.56
C LYS A 51 28.71 0.93 -2.57
N LEU A 52 29.13 0.91 -1.29
CA LEU A 52 28.47 0.14 -0.24
C LEU A 52 27.06 0.67 0.03
N TRP A 53 26.90 2.00 0.17
CA TRP A 53 25.59 2.62 0.37
C TRP A 53 24.67 2.48 -0.83
N GLN A 54 25.19 2.60 -2.05
CA GLN A 54 24.42 2.32 -3.27
C GLN A 54 23.93 0.86 -3.32
N ARG A 55 24.76 -0.09 -2.87
CA ARG A 55 24.36 -1.50 -2.76
C ARG A 55 23.31 -1.69 -1.67
N GLU A 56 23.45 -1.02 -0.54
CA GLU A 56 22.49 -1.07 0.56
C GLU A 56 21.13 -0.46 0.18
N GLU A 57 21.12 0.66 -0.53
CA GLU A 57 19.92 1.28 -1.13
C GLU A 57 19.19 0.30 -2.07
N ASN A 58 19.92 -0.36 -2.96
CA ASN A 58 19.33 -1.39 -3.84
C ASN A 58 18.70 -2.55 -3.05
N LEU A 59 19.33 -2.98 -1.95
CA LEU A 59 18.79 -4.01 -1.06
C LEU A 59 17.54 -3.51 -0.31
N PHE A 60 17.51 -2.26 0.13
CA PHE A 60 16.31 -1.64 0.71
C PHE A 60 15.18 -1.56 -0.30
N GLY A 61 15.43 -1.08 -1.51
CA GLY A 61 14.45 -1.03 -2.61
C GLY A 61 13.82 -2.39 -2.89
N ARG A 62 14.63 -3.46 -2.96
CA ARG A 62 14.10 -4.82 -3.17
C ARG A 62 13.25 -5.32 -2.00
N ARG A 63 13.66 -5.05 -0.75
CA ARG A 63 12.88 -5.41 0.45
C ARG A 63 11.55 -4.65 0.52
N ILE A 64 11.57 -3.36 0.19
CA ILE A 64 10.38 -2.50 0.12
C ILE A 64 9.41 -3.04 -0.92
N ALA A 65 9.88 -3.32 -2.14
CA ALA A 65 9.05 -3.85 -3.22
C ALA A 65 8.37 -5.19 -2.85
N LEU A 66 9.11 -6.12 -2.22
CA LEU A 66 8.55 -7.40 -1.77
C LEU A 66 7.49 -7.22 -0.67
N LYS A 67 7.68 -6.26 0.24
CA LYS A 67 6.69 -5.96 1.28
C LYS A 67 5.45 -5.27 0.70
N GLU A 68 5.62 -4.41 -0.29
CA GLU A 68 4.50 -3.78 -1.00
C GLU A 68 3.66 -4.80 -1.75
N SER A 69 4.28 -5.72 -2.49
CA SER A 69 3.55 -6.79 -3.19
C SER A 69 2.80 -7.70 -2.21
N ARG A 70 3.42 -8.04 -1.06
CA ARG A 70 2.76 -8.78 0.02
C ARG A 70 1.56 -8.01 0.60
N MET A 71 1.66 -6.70 0.78
CA MET A 71 0.54 -5.88 1.24
C MET A 71 -0.61 -5.86 0.24
N VAL A 72 -0.32 -5.78 -1.06
CA VAL A 72 -1.34 -5.85 -2.11
C VAL A 72 -2.03 -7.22 -2.11
N SER A 73 -1.27 -8.30 -1.93
CA SER A 73 -1.82 -9.65 -1.78
C SER A 73 -2.76 -9.76 -0.56
N ILE A 74 -2.35 -9.27 0.61
CA ILE A 74 -3.21 -9.26 1.81
C ILE A 74 -4.50 -8.46 1.58
N LYS A 75 -4.43 -7.30 0.90
CA LYS A 75 -5.64 -6.52 0.55
C LYS A 75 -6.60 -7.33 -0.32
N ARG A 76 -6.07 -8.06 -1.31
CA ARG A 76 -6.87 -8.94 -2.18
C ARG A 76 -7.52 -10.07 -1.39
N GLU A 77 -6.81 -10.68 -0.45
CA GLU A 77 -7.37 -11.70 0.44
C GLU A 77 -8.51 -11.14 1.31
N ILE A 78 -8.33 -9.95 1.89
CA ILE A 78 -9.39 -9.28 2.68
C ILE A 78 -10.62 -9.00 1.81
N PHE A 79 -10.41 -8.53 0.58
CA PHE A 79 -11.51 -8.28 -0.36
C PHE A 79 -12.26 -9.58 -0.68
N HIS A 80 -11.56 -10.68 -0.97
CA HIS A 80 -12.19 -11.98 -1.19
C HIS A 80 -13.00 -12.45 0.02
N LEU A 81 -12.46 -12.35 1.24
CA LEU A 81 -13.18 -12.70 2.46
C LEU A 81 -14.46 -11.87 2.64
N CYS A 82 -14.41 -10.57 2.31
CA CYS A 82 -15.57 -9.69 2.35
C CYS A 82 -16.63 -10.12 1.31
N CYS A 83 -16.23 -10.41 0.07
CA CYS A 83 -17.14 -10.91 -0.95
C CYS A 83 -17.81 -12.23 -0.54
N PHE A 84 -17.04 -13.20 -0.02
CA PHE A 84 -17.59 -14.46 0.45
C PHE A 84 -18.58 -14.26 1.61
N PHE A 85 -18.26 -13.38 2.56
CA PHE A 85 -19.18 -13.02 3.65
C PHE A 85 -20.50 -12.47 3.10
N LEU A 86 -20.46 -11.53 2.17
CA LEU A 86 -21.68 -10.94 1.57
C LEU A 86 -22.52 -11.98 0.84
N VAL A 87 -21.88 -12.86 0.06
CA VAL A 87 -22.57 -13.95 -0.66
C VAL A 87 -23.24 -14.91 0.31
N ILE A 88 -22.56 -15.32 1.38
CA ILE A 88 -23.12 -16.23 2.39
C ILE A 88 -24.31 -15.59 3.09
N GLN A 89 -24.21 -14.32 3.48
CA GLN A 89 -25.31 -13.60 4.11
C GLN A 89 -26.50 -13.41 3.17
N TRP A 90 -26.23 -13.15 1.89
CA TRP A 90 -27.28 -13.04 0.87
C TRP A 90 -28.00 -14.37 0.66
N ILE A 91 -27.27 -15.47 0.48
CA ILE A 91 -27.84 -16.82 0.36
C ILE A 91 -28.65 -17.17 1.62
N PHE A 92 -28.12 -16.90 2.81
CA PHE A 92 -28.82 -17.12 4.06
C PHE A 92 -30.16 -16.38 4.11
N LEU A 93 -30.17 -15.11 3.72
CA LEU A 93 -31.38 -14.30 3.69
C LEU A 93 -32.38 -14.80 2.63
N THR A 94 -31.90 -15.18 1.44
CA THR A 94 -32.75 -15.74 0.37
C THR A 94 -33.41 -17.04 0.81
N ILE A 95 -32.66 -17.97 1.41
CA ILE A 95 -33.19 -19.23 1.93
C ILE A 95 -34.24 -18.95 3.01
N LEU A 96 -33.91 -18.06 3.97
CA LEU A 96 -34.80 -17.71 5.06
C LEU A 96 -36.10 -17.06 4.56
N PHE A 97 -36.02 -16.22 3.53
CA PHE A 97 -37.18 -15.63 2.87
C PHE A 97 -38.04 -16.69 2.16
N THR A 98 -37.43 -17.55 1.34
CA THR A 98 -38.13 -18.64 0.65
C THR A 98 -38.82 -19.58 1.63
N SER A 99 -38.16 -19.97 2.72
CA SER A 99 -38.77 -20.80 3.77
C SER A 99 -39.91 -20.10 4.52
N SER A 100 -39.86 -18.78 4.66
CA SER A 100 -40.92 -18.01 5.32
C SER A 100 -42.21 -18.00 4.50
N VAL A 101 -42.10 -17.83 3.18
CA VAL A 101 -43.26 -17.78 2.25
C VAL A 101 -44.00 -19.12 2.18
N ASP A 102 -43.29 -20.24 2.32
CA ASP A 102 -43.88 -21.58 2.25
C ASP A 102 -44.55 -22.03 3.57
N SER A 103 -44.25 -21.35 4.69
CA SER A 103 -44.72 -21.76 6.02
C SER A 103 -46.03 -21.05 6.41
N LYS A 104 -47.08 -21.81 6.77
CA LYS A 104 -48.42 -21.26 6.98
C LYS A 104 -48.86 -20.97 8.42
N GLU A 105 -48.16 -21.38 9.50
CA GLU A 105 -48.76 -21.15 10.84
C GLU A 105 -47.88 -21.12 12.11
N HIS A 106 -46.58 -21.50 12.15
CA HIS A 106 -45.86 -21.60 13.45
C HIS A 106 -44.33 -21.30 13.46
N THR A 107 -43.80 -20.59 12.48
CA THR A 107 -42.33 -20.52 12.27
C THR A 107 -41.60 -19.54 13.23
N CYS A 108 -42.32 -18.59 13.85
CA CYS A 108 -41.73 -17.57 14.73
C CYS A 108 -41.14 -18.15 16.04
N LYS A 109 -41.44 -19.39 16.43
CA LYS A 109 -40.84 -20.03 17.63
C LYS A 109 -39.41 -20.53 17.42
N ASN A 110 -39.02 -20.84 16.18
CA ASN A 110 -37.72 -21.47 15.85
C ASN A 110 -36.68 -20.51 15.27
N TRP A 111 -36.94 -19.19 15.26
CA TRP A 111 -36.05 -18.15 14.72
C TRP A 111 -34.64 -18.13 15.33
N ARG A 112 -34.50 -18.68 16.55
CA ARG A 112 -33.22 -18.74 17.29
C ARG A 112 -32.18 -19.60 16.58
N ILE A 113 -32.57 -20.66 15.88
CA ILE A 113 -31.63 -21.60 15.26
C ILE A 113 -30.97 -20.96 14.03
N PRO A 114 -31.72 -20.42 13.04
CA PRO A 114 -31.10 -19.71 11.91
C PRO A 114 -30.30 -18.49 12.36
N SER A 115 -30.82 -17.76 13.34
CA SER A 115 -30.18 -16.57 13.90
C SER A 115 -28.82 -16.89 14.55
N LEU A 116 -28.75 -17.95 15.36
CA LEU A 116 -27.49 -18.39 15.99
C LEU A 116 -26.46 -18.79 14.93
N VAL A 117 -26.88 -19.54 13.90
CA VAL A 117 -25.99 -19.96 12.80
C VAL A 117 -25.43 -18.77 12.01
N SER A 118 -26.26 -17.77 11.71
CA SER A 118 -25.81 -16.54 11.03
C SER A 118 -24.85 -15.72 11.90
N VAL A 119 -25.08 -15.62 13.21
CA VAL A 119 -24.16 -14.93 14.14
C VAL A 119 -22.82 -15.66 14.24
N CYS A 120 -22.83 -17.00 14.35
CA CYS A 120 -21.61 -17.79 14.41
C CYS A 120 -20.76 -17.63 13.14
N THR A 121 -21.37 -17.78 11.96
CA THR A 121 -20.65 -17.60 10.69
C THR A 121 -20.11 -16.18 10.55
N SER A 122 -20.90 -15.16 10.92
CA SER A 122 -20.45 -13.77 10.93
C SER A 122 -19.24 -13.54 11.83
N LEU A 123 -19.25 -14.12 13.03
CA LEU A 123 -18.15 -13.99 13.99
C LEU A 123 -16.85 -14.59 13.46
N GLU A 124 -16.92 -15.75 12.80
CA GLU A 124 -15.78 -16.39 12.14
C GLU A 124 -15.18 -15.47 11.07
N PHE A 125 -15.99 -14.95 10.15
CA PHE A 125 -15.52 -14.03 9.10
C PHE A 125 -14.93 -12.74 9.67
N VAL A 126 -15.60 -12.13 10.66
CA VAL A 126 -15.11 -10.92 11.33
C VAL A 126 -13.76 -11.19 11.99
N SER A 127 -13.59 -12.33 12.68
CA SER A 127 -12.32 -12.69 13.31
C SER A 127 -11.18 -12.89 12.30
N LEU A 128 -11.45 -13.58 11.18
CA LEU A 128 -10.48 -13.80 10.10
C LEU A 128 -10.03 -12.49 9.47
N VAL A 129 -10.99 -11.61 9.16
CA VAL A 129 -10.71 -10.29 8.60
C VAL A 129 -9.91 -9.44 9.60
N GLN A 130 -10.23 -9.49 10.89
CA GLN A 130 -9.49 -8.78 11.93
C GLN A 130 -8.03 -9.24 12.05
N VAL A 131 -7.77 -10.54 12.00
CA VAL A 131 -6.40 -11.09 12.03
C VAL A 131 -5.61 -10.63 10.81
N LYS A 132 -6.23 -10.63 9.61
CA LYS A 132 -5.61 -10.16 8.37
C LYS A 132 -5.34 -8.65 8.41
N ILE A 133 -6.28 -7.85 8.91
CA ILE A 133 -6.11 -6.40 9.10
C ILE A 133 -4.98 -6.11 10.10
N CYS A 134 -4.93 -6.81 11.23
CA CYS A 134 -3.83 -6.68 12.20
C CYS A 134 -2.46 -6.98 11.56
N SER A 135 -2.39 -8.05 10.77
CA SER A 135 -1.20 -8.44 10.03
C SER A 135 -0.81 -7.38 8.99
N TYR A 136 -1.79 -6.85 8.25
CA TYR A 136 -1.60 -5.74 7.31
C TYR A 136 -1.01 -4.51 7.99
N TRP A 137 -1.56 -4.09 9.14
CA TRP A 137 -1.03 -2.95 9.90
C TRP A 137 0.35 -3.21 10.48
N LYS A 138 0.66 -4.45 10.87
CA LYS A 138 2.01 -4.83 11.31
C LYS A 138 3.03 -4.66 10.18
N VAL A 139 2.72 -5.18 8.99
CA VAL A 139 3.59 -5.07 7.80
C VAL A 139 3.68 -3.62 7.32
N SER A 140 2.56 -2.89 7.25
CA SER A 140 2.53 -1.48 6.86
C SER A 140 3.39 -0.60 7.78
N ARG A 141 3.33 -0.81 9.10
CA ARG A 141 4.19 -0.11 10.06
C ARG A 141 5.67 -0.47 9.91
N GLN A 142 5.99 -1.71 9.53
CA GLN A 142 7.37 -2.09 9.25
C GLN A 142 7.88 -1.45 7.95
N LEU A 143 7.06 -1.46 6.90
CA LEU A 143 7.37 -0.84 5.62
C LEU A 143 7.59 0.67 5.75
N GLN A 144 6.73 1.37 6.50
CA GLN A 144 6.86 2.81 6.70
C GLN A 144 8.17 3.17 7.43
N ARG A 145 8.59 2.35 8.40
CA ARG A 145 9.88 2.53 9.09
C ARG A 145 11.05 2.30 8.15
N GLU A 146 10.98 1.26 7.30
CA GLU A 146 12.03 0.99 6.32
C GLU A 146 12.13 2.09 5.26
N LYS A 147 11.00 2.59 4.75
CA LYS A 147 10.99 3.74 3.81
C LYS A 147 11.60 5.00 4.42
N ASN A 148 11.37 5.24 5.71
CA ASN A 148 11.97 6.39 6.39
C ASN A 148 13.50 6.23 6.51
N ASN A 149 13.99 5.02 6.80
CA ASN A 149 15.42 4.73 6.85
C ASN A 149 16.06 4.84 5.46
N ASP A 150 15.39 4.32 4.43
CA ASP A 150 15.81 4.42 3.03
C ASP A 150 15.95 5.88 2.58
N ARG A 151 14.95 6.73 2.91
CA ARG A 151 15.01 8.17 2.62
C ARG A 151 16.14 8.88 3.38
N ALA A 152 16.47 8.44 4.59
CA ALA A 152 17.60 8.99 5.34
C ALA A 152 18.94 8.60 4.69
N LEU A 153 19.08 7.34 4.27
CA LEU A 153 20.26 6.85 3.55
C LEU A 153 20.45 7.59 2.22
N ALA A 154 19.38 7.79 1.44
CA ALA A 154 19.42 8.53 0.19
C ALA A 154 19.90 9.98 0.38
N LYS A 155 19.47 10.64 1.46
CA LYS A 155 19.98 11.99 1.83
C LYS A 155 21.46 11.97 2.20
N CYS A 156 21.91 10.97 2.96
CA CYS A 156 23.33 10.82 3.29
C CYS A 156 24.17 10.57 2.04
N ILE A 157 23.72 9.75 1.10
CA ILE A 157 24.38 9.54 -0.20
C ILE A 157 24.45 10.87 -0.98
N GLN A 158 23.38 11.67 -0.97
CA GLN A 158 23.36 12.97 -1.65
C GLN A 158 24.32 13.96 -0.97
N GLU A 159 24.35 14.04 0.36
CA GLU A 159 25.29 14.89 1.09
C GLU A 159 26.74 14.45 0.88
N LEU A 160 27.00 13.14 0.84
CA LEU A 160 28.30 12.56 0.52
C LEU A 160 28.78 12.98 -0.88
N ARG A 161 27.87 12.95 -1.87
CA ARG A 161 28.15 13.41 -3.24
C ARG A 161 28.39 14.92 -3.33
N MET A 162 27.75 15.72 -2.47
CA MET A 162 27.89 17.18 -2.47
C MET A 162 29.09 17.69 -1.67
N LYS A 163 29.50 16.99 -0.59
CA LYS A 163 30.56 17.44 0.34
C LYS A 163 31.92 16.79 0.09
N GLY A 164 31.97 15.64 -0.58
CA GLY A 164 33.23 14.97 -0.93
C GLY A 164 34.14 14.71 0.29
N ALA A 165 35.42 15.07 0.20
CA ALA A 165 36.43 14.84 1.24
C ALA A 165 36.17 15.57 2.58
N SER A 166 35.26 16.56 2.62
CA SER A 166 34.85 17.24 3.85
C SER A 166 33.74 16.51 4.63
N PHE A 167 33.31 15.33 4.13
CA PHE A 167 32.29 14.55 4.78
C PHE A 167 32.83 13.87 6.04
N ASP A 168 32.36 14.34 7.19
CA ASP A 168 32.78 13.87 8.49
C ASP A 168 32.16 12.49 8.79
N LEU A 169 32.96 11.43 8.68
CA LEU A 169 32.59 10.04 8.98
C LEU A 169 32.17 9.85 10.46
N SER A 170 32.55 10.76 11.37
CA SER A 170 32.14 10.70 12.77
C SER A 170 30.64 10.98 12.99
N LYS A 171 29.98 11.58 12.00
CA LYS A 171 28.52 11.78 11.93
C LYS A 171 27.81 10.67 11.15
N GLU A 172 28.43 9.50 11.00
CA GLU A 172 27.79 8.33 10.40
C GLU A 172 26.35 8.20 10.94
N PRO A 173 25.35 8.14 10.06
CA PRO A 173 24.01 7.81 10.50
C PRO A 173 24.12 6.40 11.05
N MET A 174 24.10 6.26 12.39
CA MET A 174 23.96 4.99 13.06
C MET A 174 22.72 4.28 12.48
N SER A 175 22.92 3.51 11.41
CA SER A 175 21.89 2.75 10.71
C SER A 175 21.27 1.69 11.62
N GLY A 176 21.87 1.46 12.79
CA GLY A 176 21.35 0.63 13.88
C GLY A 176 20.62 1.37 15.00
N LYS A 177 20.78 2.69 15.20
CA LYS A 177 20.02 3.39 16.26
C LYS A 177 18.66 3.78 15.71
N ARG A 178 17.72 2.85 15.94
CA ARG A 178 16.27 3.02 16.03
C ARG A 178 15.93 4.45 16.47
N MET A 179 15.85 5.38 15.52
CA MET A 179 15.30 6.70 15.79
C MET A 179 13.84 6.45 16.14
N LYS A 180 13.55 6.47 17.43
CA LYS A 180 12.19 6.59 17.94
C LYS A 180 11.72 7.96 17.46
N SER A 181 11.21 7.99 16.23
CA SER A 181 10.44 9.12 15.75
C SER A 181 9.21 9.16 16.64
N SER A 182 9.30 9.97 17.70
CA SER A 182 8.16 10.60 18.32
C SER A 182 7.63 11.61 17.32
N SER A 183 7.12 11.13 16.18
CA SER A 183 6.24 11.95 15.37
C SER A 183 4.99 12.09 16.22
N VAL A 184 4.93 13.22 16.92
CA VAL A 184 3.72 13.72 17.55
C VAL A 184 2.80 14.10 16.40
N GLU A 185 2.22 13.08 15.75
CA GLU A 185 1.07 13.27 14.89
C GLU A 185 -0.07 13.64 15.83
N ILE A 186 -0.22 14.95 16.04
CA ILE A 186 -1.46 15.61 16.47
C ILE A 186 -2.46 15.40 15.33
N LYS A 187 -2.83 14.15 15.09
CA LYS A 187 -3.70 13.76 13.99
C LYS A 187 -4.62 12.70 14.55
N TRP A 188 -5.74 13.16 15.10
CA TRP A 188 -6.92 12.40 15.49
C TRP A 188 -6.73 10.88 15.46
N LYS A 189 -6.00 10.36 16.47
CA LYS A 189 -5.81 8.92 16.67
C LYS A 189 -7.12 8.15 16.62
N PRO A 190 -8.26 8.61 17.19
CA PRO A 190 -9.50 7.87 17.07
C PRO A 190 -10.06 7.83 15.64
N PHE A 191 -9.96 8.92 14.87
CA PHE A 191 -10.48 8.96 13.50
C PHE A 191 -9.63 8.10 12.55
N THR A 192 -8.30 8.17 12.70
CA THR A 192 -7.41 7.28 11.95
C THR A 192 -7.71 5.83 12.33
N TRP A 193 -7.76 5.48 13.62
CA TRP A 193 -8.11 4.13 14.08
C TRP A 193 -9.47 3.66 13.54
N CYS A 194 -10.51 4.49 13.59
CA CYS A 194 -11.82 4.17 13.03
C CYS A 194 -11.75 3.89 11.51
N SER A 195 -11.01 4.72 10.76
CA SER A 195 -10.75 4.48 9.34
C SER A 195 -9.97 3.17 9.10
N GLN A 196 -9.04 2.81 9.99
CA GLN A 196 -8.27 1.55 9.91
C GLN A 196 -9.14 0.30 10.11
N TYR A 197 -10.21 0.40 10.92
CA TYR A 197 -11.15 -0.68 11.22
C TYR A 197 -12.50 -0.52 10.53
N LEU A 198 -12.65 0.42 9.58
CA LEU A 198 -13.90 0.71 8.88
C LEU A 198 -14.49 -0.56 8.26
N ILE A 199 -13.65 -1.38 7.62
CA ILE A 199 -14.09 -2.65 7.01
C ILE A 199 -14.72 -3.56 8.08
N THR A 200 -14.10 -3.72 9.24
CA THR A 200 -14.68 -4.55 10.30
C THR A 200 -15.95 -3.93 10.87
N ILE A 201 -15.99 -2.61 11.07
CA ILE A 201 -17.19 -1.92 11.55
C ILE A 201 -18.35 -2.16 10.57
N CYS A 202 -18.11 -2.09 9.26
CA CYS A 202 -19.10 -2.41 8.23
C CYS A 202 -19.54 -3.88 8.27
N LEU A 203 -18.63 -4.83 8.47
CA LEU A 203 -19.00 -6.25 8.56
C LEU A 203 -19.86 -6.53 9.81
N VAL A 204 -19.49 -5.94 10.95
CA VAL A 204 -20.25 -6.05 12.20
C VAL A 204 -21.62 -5.38 12.06
N SER A 205 -21.70 -4.20 11.43
CA SER A 205 -22.97 -3.52 11.21
C SER A 205 -23.90 -4.31 10.30
N LEU A 206 -23.39 -4.88 9.20
CA LEU A 206 -24.17 -5.76 8.33
C LEU A 206 -24.67 -7.00 9.08
N SER A 207 -23.81 -7.65 9.87
CA SER A 207 -24.21 -8.80 10.69
C SER A 207 -25.31 -8.43 11.70
N CYS A 208 -25.19 -7.25 12.32
CA CYS A 208 -26.16 -6.71 13.26
C CYS A 208 -27.49 -6.34 12.58
N LEU A 209 -27.49 -5.96 11.29
CA LEU A 209 -28.71 -5.69 10.51
C LEU A 209 -29.41 -6.97 10.03
N VAL A 210 -28.65 -8.02 9.70
CA VAL A 210 -29.21 -9.32 9.29
C VAL A 210 -29.98 -9.97 10.45
N PHE A 211 -29.55 -9.76 11.70
CA PHE A 211 -30.22 -10.29 12.88
C PHE A 211 -31.69 -9.84 13.04
N PRO A 212 -32.04 -8.53 13.12
CA PRO A 212 -33.43 -8.09 13.18
C PRO A 212 -34.18 -8.35 11.87
N ALA A 213 -33.50 -8.31 10.71
CA ALA A 213 -34.12 -8.67 9.44
C ALA A 213 -34.61 -10.12 9.43
N SER A 214 -33.84 -11.06 9.98
CA SER A 214 -34.25 -12.45 10.10
C SER A 214 -35.51 -12.60 10.96
N LYS A 215 -35.60 -11.88 12.09
CA LYS A 215 -36.80 -11.85 12.94
C LYS A 215 -38.00 -11.24 12.21
N PHE A 216 -37.79 -10.15 11.48
CA PHE A 216 -38.85 -9.46 10.75
C PHE A 216 -39.40 -10.33 9.62
N ILE A 217 -38.54 -11.03 8.87
CA ILE A 217 -38.98 -11.92 7.79
C ILE A 217 -39.77 -13.10 8.34
N LEU A 218 -39.27 -13.77 9.40
CA LEU A 218 -39.90 -14.97 9.99
C LEU A 218 -41.18 -14.73 10.79
N CYS A 219 -41.47 -13.49 11.18
CA CYS A 219 -42.58 -13.16 12.09
C CYS A 219 -43.45 -11.99 11.61
N GLY A 220 -43.11 -11.39 10.47
CA GLY A 220 -43.84 -10.27 9.85
C GLY A 220 -44.65 -10.66 8.60
N PHE A 221 -44.39 -11.83 8.02
CA PHE A 221 -45.19 -12.49 7.00
C PHE A 221 -45.87 -13.73 7.60
#